data_AF-A0A8T4PIM5-F1
#
_entry.id   AF-A0A8T4PIM5-F1
#
_cell.length_a   1.000
_cell.length_b   1.000
_cell.length_c   1.000
_cell.angle_alpha   90.00
_cell.angle_beta   90.00
_cell.angle_gamma   90.00
#
_symmetry.space_group_name_H-M   'P 1'
#
loop_
_entity.id
_entity.type
_entity.pdbx_description
1 polymer ?
#
loop_
_entity_poly.entity_id
_entity_poly.type
_entity_poly.pdbx_seq_one_letter_code
_entity_poly.pdbx_strand_id
1 'polypeptide(L)'
;MSAEKDIVNFWLNKKGLFTINNIKAFNRDLGIVALKFDKDKVKEIAHYEILCSLTGNIQSQNSFEKIINEKFSGKSVQKAIKRYLEQFSLKESNEFIVLSNISNKNIIKKFKDNNVEVIEFENVLADVINELDTQYYKNDTIRSLQLVKYMLFANPKNMASALINVLNQNEKKDFMKELLENDEIIKEFRKTNEERLAEILKYSFKNPKKLAELLENNILNRKTRKPFLSSLLEQRKMKRVYKEFAPRKKEASLSKFF
;
A
#
# COMPACT_ATOMS: atom_id res chain seq x y z
N MET A 1 8.67 11.74 -24.99
CA MET A 1 8.72 11.73 -23.51
C MET A 1 8.89 10.29 -23.06
N SER A 2 9.49 10.04 -21.90
CA SER A 2 9.50 8.69 -21.30
C SER A 2 8.14 8.41 -20.65
N ALA A 3 7.82 7.13 -20.40
CA ALA A 3 6.56 6.74 -19.79
C ALA A 3 6.35 7.37 -18.41
N GLU A 4 7.40 7.49 -17.60
CA GLU A 4 7.35 8.09 -16.27
C GLU A 4 7.03 9.58 -16.35
N LYS A 5 7.60 10.29 -17.34
CA LYS A 5 7.25 11.70 -17.61
C LYS A 5 5.78 11.83 -17.99
N ASP A 6 5.25 10.95 -18.83
CA ASP A 6 3.84 10.98 -19.23
C ASP A 6 2.90 10.74 -18.04
N ILE A 7 3.26 9.81 -17.15
CA ILE A 7 2.49 9.49 -15.93
C ILE A 7 2.48 10.68 -14.98
N VAL A 8 3.65 11.26 -14.66
CA VAL A 8 3.74 12.43 -13.78
C VAL A 8 3.04 13.63 -14.41
N ASN A 9 3.20 13.82 -15.72
CA ASN A 9 2.50 14.87 -16.46
C ASN A 9 0.97 14.75 -16.34
N PHE A 10 0.43 13.55 -16.51
CA PHE A 10 -1.00 13.29 -16.34
C PHE A 10 -1.46 13.57 -14.90
N TRP A 11 -0.70 13.11 -13.90
CA TRP A 11 -0.98 13.35 -12.49
C TRP A 11 -1.02 14.84 -12.14
N LEU A 12 -0.04 15.63 -12.61
CA LEU A 12 0.00 17.07 -12.40
C LEU A 12 -1.21 17.77 -13.05
N ASN A 13 -1.55 17.39 -14.28
CA ASN A 13 -2.73 17.92 -14.97
C ASN A 13 -4.03 17.63 -14.22
N LYS A 14 -4.17 16.44 -13.64
CA LYS A 14 -5.32 16.08 -12.79
C LYS A 14 -5.41 16.91 -11.51
N LYS A 15 -4.27 17.34 -10.98
CA LYS A 15 -4.19 18.29 -9.85
C LYS A 15 -4.45 19.77 -10.26
N GLY A 16 -4.85 20.01 -11.51
CA GLY A 16 -5.15 21.36 -12.01
C GLY A 16 -3.92 22.19 -12.34
N LEU A 17 -2.74 21.57 -12.47
CA LEU A 17 -1.51 22.24 -12.89
C LEU A 17 -1.39 22.16 -14.41
N PHE A 18 -1.04 23.26 -15.05
CA PHE A 18 -0.68 23.25 -16.46
C PHE A 18 0.81 22.91 -16.60
N THR A 19 1.14 21.96 -17.46
CA THR A 19 2.52 21.49 -17.60
C THR A 19 3.15 21.91 -18.92
N ILE A 20 4.42 22.31 -18.83
CA ILE A 20 5.30 22.55 -19.96
C ILE A 20 6.36 21.45 -19.96
N ASN A 21 6.28 20.60 -20.98
CA ASN A 21 7.18 19.47 -21.16
C ASN A 21 8.31 19.81 -22.14
N ASN A 22 9.43 19.09 -22.04
CA ASN A 22 10.57 19.18 -22.97
C ASN A 22 11.29 20.53 -22.99
N ILE A 23 11.41 21.19 -21.83
CA ILE A 23 12.12 22.47 -21.74
C ILE A 23 13.61 22.21 -21.96
N LYS A 24 14.25 22.92 -22.88
CA LYS A 24 15.67 22.71 -23.16
C LYS A 24 16.56 23.70 -22.41
N ALA A 25 17.45 23.20 -21.56
CA ALA A 25 18.65 23.90 -21.13
C ALA A 25 19.79 23.51 -22.06
N PHE A 26 20.02 24.31 -23.11
CA PHE A 26 20.99 24.01 -24.16
C PHE A 26 20.61 22.71 -24.90
N ASN A 27 21.38 21.63 -24.74
CA ASN A 27 21.10 20.31 -25.32
C ASN A 27 20.45 19.33 -24.33
N ARG A 28 20.07 19.78 -23.13
CA ARG A 28 19.49 18.92 -22.08
C ARG A 28 18.02 19.22 -21.87
N ASP A 29 17.23 18.17 -21.66
CA ASP A 29 15.81 18.25 -21.30
C ASP A 29 15.67 18.47 -19.78
N LEU A 30 14.99 19.57 -19.43
CA LEU A 30 14.64 20.01 -18.08
C LEU A 30 13.27 19.45 -17.75
N GLY A 31 13.26 18.33 -17.04
CA GLY A 31 12.10 17.69 -16.43
C GLY A 31 10.72 18.07 -16.99
N ILE A 32 9.88 18.61 -16.09
CA ILE A 32 8.57 19.21 -16.34
C ILE A 32 8.52 20.53 -15.55
N VAL A 33 8.04 21.61 -16.16
CA VAL A 33 7.66 22.81 -15.41
C VAL A 33 6.14 22.86 -15.30
N ALA A 34 5.63 22.88 -14.08
CA ALA A 34 4.21 22.96 -13.78
C ALA A 34 3.86 24.39 -13.34
N LEU A 35 2.76 24.91 -13.86
CA LEU A 35 2.23 26.24 -13.59
C LEU A 35 0.89 26.08 -12.88
N LYS A 36 0.74 26.77 -11.75
CA LYS A 36 -0.54 26.88 -11.05
C LYS A 36 -1.14 28.25 -11.32
N PHE A 37 -2.37 28.25 -11.82
CA PHE A 37 -3.10 29.46 -12.12
C PHE A 37 -4.03 29.84 -10.96
N ASP A 38 -4.10 31.13 -10.68
CA ASP A 38 -5.18 31.75 -9.92
C ASP A 38 -5.92 32.70 -10.87
N LYS A 39 -7.07 32.23 -11.36
CA LYS A 39 -7.79 32.83 -12.50
C LYS A 39 -6.87 32.92 -13.72
N ASP A 40 -6.57 34.13 -14.18
CA ASP A 40 -5.80 34.38 -15.40
C ASP A 40 -4.30 34.62 -15.13
N LYS A 41 -3.85 34.52 -13.87
CA LYS A 41 -2.46 34.78 -13.49
C LYS A 41 -1.78 33.52 -12.97
N VAL A 42 -0.56 33.29 -13.43
CA VAL A 42 0.31 32.26 -12.86
C VAL A 42 0.73 32.71 -11.47
N LYS A 43 0.41 31.90 -10.46
CA LYS A 43 0.71 32.17 -9.05
C LYS A 43 1.96 31.43 -8.58
N GLU A 44 2.14 30.20 -9.05
CA GLU A 44 3.23 29.32 -8.64
C GLU A 44 3.83 28.65 -9.88
N ILE A 45 5.16 28.50 -9.87
CA ILE A 45 5.92 27.70 -10.81
C ILE A 45 6.62 26.61 -10.01
N ALA A 46 6.52 25.38 -10.49
CA ALA A 46 7.20 24.24 -9.91
C ALA A 46 8.00 23.49 -10.97
N HIS A 47 9.24 23.14 -10.65
CA HIS A 47 10.12 22.35 -11.50
C HIS A 47 10.20 20.92 -10.97
N TYR A 48 9.79 19.94 -11.79
CA TYR A 48 9.78 18.52 -11.46
C TYR A 48 10.83 17.78 -12.28
N GLU A 49 11.81 17.17 -11.61
CA GLU A 49 12.76 16.25 -12.23
C GLU A 49 12.39 14.81 -11.91
N ILE A 50 12.36 13.96 -12.93
CA ILE A 50 11.84 12.59 -12.81
C ILE A 50 13.01 11.63 -13.01
N LEU A 51 13.34 10.90 -11.95
CA LEU A 51 14.46 9.98 -11.86
C LEU A 51 13.96 8.66 -11.26
N CYS A 52 13.25 7.90 -12.08
CA CYS A 52 12.80 6.55 -11.72
C CYS A 52 13.79 5.53 -12.29
N SER A 53 14.30 4.64 -11.44
CA SER A 53 15.11 3.50 -11.88
C SER A 53 14.61 2.23 -11.22
N LEU A 54 14.31 1.21 -12.03
CA LEU A 54 13.94 -0.12 -11.53
C LEU A 54 15.10 -0.82 -10.83
N THR A 55 16.35 -0.42 -11.11
CA THR A 55 17.56 -1.01 -10.51
C THR A 55 18.22 -0.12 -9.45
N GLY A 56 17.53 0.96 -9.04
CA GLY A 56 17.73 1.68 -7.78
C GLY A 56 19.18 1.91 -7.32
N ASN A 57 19.91 2.82 -7.97
CA ASN A 57 21.25 3.20 -7.51
C ASN A 57 21.45 4.72 -7.40
N ILE A 58 20.72 5.36 -6.49
CA ILE A 58 21.10 6.67 -5.91
C ILE A 58 21.75 6.40 -4.54
N GLN A 59 22.72 5.49 -4.47
CA GLN A 59 23.27 5.01 -3.19
C GLN A 59 24.52 5.78 -2.71
N SER A 60 25.19 6.57 -3.55
CA SER A 60 26.43 7.26 -3.17
C SER A 60 26.25 8.77 -2.94
N GLN A 61 26.94 9.32 -1.94
CA GLN A 61 26.92 10.78 -1.68
C GLN A 61 27.41 11.59 -2.89
N ASN A 62 28.39 11.06 -3.63
CA ASN A 62 28.90 11.65 -4.87
C ASN A 62 27.86 11.66 -6.01
N SER A 63 26.87 10.75 -5.99
CA SER A 63 25.76 10.78 -6.95
C SER A 63 24.73 11.86 -6.62
N PHE A 64 24.51 12.15 -5.34
CA PHE A 64 23.52 13.15 -4.91
C PHE A 64 23.91 14.58 -5.29
N GLU A 65 25.10 15.04 -4.91
CA GLU A 65 25.55 16.41 -5.22
C GLU A 65 25.62 16.63 -6.73
N LYS A 66 26.01 15.59 -7.47
CA LYS A 66 25.99 15.60 -8.92
C LYS A 66 24.58 15.74 -9.47
N ILE A 67 23.60 15.01 -8.95
CA ILE A 67 22.19 15.13 -9.35
C ILE A 67 21.68 16.56 -9.07
N ILE A 68 21.89 17.09 -7.87
CA ILE A 68 21.48 18.46 -7.52
C ILE A 68 22.08 19.48 -8.49
N ASN A 69 23.39 19.41 -8.71
CA ASN A 69 24.08 20.32 -9.62
C ASN A 69 23.65 20.17 -11.09
N GLU A 70 23.40 18.95 -11.56
CA GLU A 70 23.02 18.72 -12.95
C GLU A 70 21.55 19.05 -13.23
N LYS A 71 20.68 18.87 -12.24
CA LYS A 71 19.22 18.92 -12.40
C LYS A 71 18.57 20.18 -11.86
N PHE A 72 19.19 20.85 -10.90
CA PHE A 72 18.60 22.01 -10.22
C PHE A 72 19.56 23.22 -10.23
N SER A 73 20.76 23.05 -9.68
CA SER A 73 21.70 24.17 -9.45
C SER A 73 22.56 24.53 -10.67
N GLY A 74 22.43 23.80 -11.78
CA GLY A 74 23.22 24.02 -12.98
C GLY A 74 22.92 25.40 -13.61
N LYS A 75 23.94 26.17 -13.97
CA LYS A 75 23.77 27.53 -14.53
C LYS A 75 22.79 27.59 -15.70
N SER A 76 22.79 26.57 -16.57
CA SER A 76 21.88 26.49 -17.71
C SER A 76 20.43 26.19 -17.30
N VAL A 77 20.24 25.34 -16.28
CA VAL A 77 18.95 25.01 -15.68
C VAL A 77 18.35 26.26 -15.04
N GLN A 78 19.10 26.89 -14.13
CA GLN A 78 18.67 28.12 -13.45
C GLN A 78 18.33 29.22 -14.45
N LYS A 79 19.13 29.40 -15.51
CA LYS A 79 18.83 30.38 -16.56
C LYS A 79 17.53 30.08 -17.31
N ALA A 80 17.22 28.81 -17.55
CA ALA A 80 15.97 28.42 -18.22
C ALA A 80 14.76 28.63 -17.30
N ILE A 81 14.82 28.21 -16.04
CA ILE A 81 13.75 28.42 -15.06
C ILE A 81 13.54 29.92 -14.80
N LYS A 82 14.63 30.69 -14.67
CA LYS A 82 14.57 32.14 -14.48
C LYS A 82 13.82 32.85 -15.60
N ARG A 83 13.94 32.40 -16.86
CA ARG A 83 13.17 32.97 -17.97
C ARG A 83 11.66 32.79 -17.77
N TYR A 84 11.22 31.65 -17.28
CA TYR A 84 9.81 31.42 -16.96
C TYR A 84 9.37 32.26 -15.76
N LEU A 85 10.19 32.34 -14.71
CA LEU A 85 9.92 33.20 -13.56
C LEU A 85 9.76 34.67 -13.97
N GLU A 86 10.67 35.20 -14.79
CA GLU A 86 10.61 36.56 -15.32
C GLU A 86 9.38 36.77 -16.21
N GLN A 87 9.05 35.81 -17.07
CA GLN A 87 7.86 35.87 -17.94
C GLN A 87 6.55 36.02 -17.13
N PHE A 88 6.48 35.40 -15.94
CA PHE A 88 5.29 35.42 -15.08
C PHE A 88 5.43 36.36 -13.87
N SER A 89 6.48 37.17 -13.80
CA SER A 89 6.75 38.11 -12.69
C SER A 89 6.85 37.43 -11.31
N LEU A 90 7.40 36.22 -11.26
CA LEU A 90 7.63 35.45 -10.04
C LEU A 90 9.11 35.47 -9.65
N LYS A 91 9.39 35.32 -8.36
CA LYS A 91 10.77 35.39 -7.81
C LYS A 91 11.41 34.01 -7.64
N GLU A 92 10.62 33.01 -7.29
CA GLU A 92 11.09 31.70 -6.89
C GLU A 92 10.21 30.61 -7.51
N SER A 93 10.80 29.44 -7.72
CA SER A 93 10.12 28.22 -8.16
C SER A 93 10.25 27.15 -7.09
N ASN A 94 9.22 26.36 -6.89
CA ASN A 94 9.29 25.16 -6.05
C ASN A 94 10.01 24.05 -6.82
N GLU A 95 10.94 23.35 -6.17
CA GLU A 95 11.70 22.27 -6.81
C GLU A 95 11.26 20.92 -6.26
N PHE A 96 10.99 19.98 -7.17
CA PHE A 96 10.54 18.64 -6.85
C PHE A 96 11.38 17.61 -7.60
N ILE A 97 11.66 16.51 -6.92
CA ILE A 97 12.24 15.31 -7.53
C ILE A 97 11.31 14.12 -7.34
N VAL A 98 10.98 13.46 -8.44
CA VAL A 98 10.19 12.23 -8.44
C VAL A 98 11.13 11.05 -8.56
N LEU A 99 11.17 10.21 -7.53
CA LEU A 99 12.08 9.07 -7.42
C LEU A 99 11.30 7.76 -7.35
N SER A 100 11.89 6.67 -7.87
CA SER A 100 11.43 5.31 -7.56
C SER A 100 11.55 5.02 -6.06
N ASN A 101 10.89 3.96 -5.57
CA ASN A 101 10.80 3.58 -4.15
C ASN A 101 12.13 3.85 -3.39
N ILE A 102 12.04 4.69 -2.35
CA ILE A 102 13.20 5.17 -1.60
C ILE A 102 13.27 4.43 -0.27
N SER A 103 14.07 3.36 -0.23
CA SER A 103 14.26 2.63 1.03
C SER A 103 15.09 3.42 2.07
N ASN A 104 15.86 4.44 1.63
CA ASN A 104 16.78 5.18 2.48
C ASN A 104 16.29 6.60 2.81
N LYS A 105 15.74 6.79 4.01
CA LYS A 105 15.24 8.08 4.52
C LYS A 105 16.30 9.20 4.54
N ASN A 106 17.60 8.88 4.57
CA ASN A 106 18.65 9.88 4.54
C ASN A 106 18.72 10.63 3.20
N ILE A 107 18.35 9.97 2.09
CA ILE A 107 18.30 10.61 0.77
C ILE A 107 17.21 11.67 0.74
N ILE A 108 16.04 11.36 1.30
CA ILE A 108 14.90 12.30 1.41
C ILE A 108 15.32 13.55 2.19
N LYS A 109 16.02 13.35 3.31
CA LYS A 109 16.50 14.47 4.13
C LYS A 109 17.47 15.36 3.35
N LYS A 110 18.43 14.77 2.62
CA LYS A 110 19.41 15.53 1.82
C LYS A 110 18.77 16.40 0.74
N PHE A 111 17.76 15.90 0.03
CA PHE A 111 17.02 16.72 -0.96
C PHE A 111 16.28 17.87 -0.27
N LYS A 112 15.61 17.61 0.86
CA LYS A 112 14.91 18.65 1.64
C LYS A 112 15.86 19.72 2.16
N ASP A 113 17.05 19.33 2.61
CA ASP A 113 18.09 20.28 3.07
C ASP A 113 18.59 21.19 1.92
N ASN A 114 18.32 20.84 0.65
CA ASN A 114 18.62 21.64 -0.55
C ASN A 114 17.35 22.28 -1.15
N ASN A 115 16.26 22.41 -0.39
CA ASN A 115 14.96 22.95 -0.84
C ASN A 115 14.31 22.19 -2.01
N VAL A 116 14.65 20.91 -2.19
CA VAL A 116 14.01 20.03 -3.16
C VAL A 116 13.07 19.05 -2.44
N GLU A 117 11.79 19.09 -2.77
CA GLU A 117 10.81 18.16 -2.21
C GLU A 117 10.85 16.82 -2.97
N VAL A 118 10.74 15.72 -2.23
CA VAL A 118 10.83 14.38 -2.79
C VAL A 118 9.43 13.76 -2.87
N ILE A 119 9.09 13.28 -4.06
CA ILE A 119 7.86 12.56 -4.34
C ILE A 119 8.22 11.14 -4.75
N GLU A 120 7.61 10.15 -4.10
CA GLU A 120 7.78 8.76 -4.48
C GLU A 120 6.86 8.42 -5.65
N PHE A 121 7.44 7.85 -6.71
CA PHE A 121 6.75 7.53 -7.95
C PHE A 121 5.66 6.47 -7.75
N GLU A 122 5.80 5.58 -6.78
CA GLU A 122 4.76 4.59 -6.46
C GLU A 122 3.45 5.24 -6.00
N ASN A 123 3.54 6.33 -5.23
CA ASN A 123 2.37 7.11 -4.80
C ASN A 123 1.74 7.83 -6.00
N VAL A 124 2.55 8.40 -6.90
CA VAL A 124 2.06 9.01 -8.15
C VAL A 124 1.35 7.98 -9.01
N LEU A 125 1.94 6.80 -9.18
CA LEU A 125 1.37 5.73 -9.99
C LEU A 125 0.06 5.20 -9.40
N ALA A 126 0.00 5.04 -8.07
CA ALA A 126 -1.21 4.63 -7.36
C ALA A 126 -2.33 5.67 -7.53
N ASP A 127 -2.04 6.96 -7.34
CA ASP A 127 -2.99 8.05 -7.59
C ASP A 127 -3.52 8.01 -9.02
N VAL A 128 -2.62 7.92 -10.01
CA VAL A 128 -3.01 7.86 -11.42
C VAL A 128 -3.91 6.66 -11.69
N ILE A 129 -3.51 5.45 -11.27
CA ILE A 129 -4.31 4.25 -11.47
C ILE A 129 -5.69 4.40 -10.82
N ASN A 130 -5.79 4.97 -9.63
CA ASN A 130 -7.07 5.18 -8.95
C ASN A 130 -7.99 6.12 -9.73
N GLU A 131 -7.44 7.19 -10.31
CA GLU A 131 -8.20 8.20 -11.07
C GLU A 131 -8.55 7.82 -12.51
N LEU A 132 -7.89 6.80 -13.10
CA LEU A 132 -8.23 6.35 -14.46
C LEU A 132 -9.68 5.89 -14.54
N ASP A 133 -10.47 6.52 -15.39
CA ASP A 133 -11.84 6.12 -15.69
C ASP A 133 -11.89 5.34 -17.02
N THR A 134 -13.07 5.17 -17.62
CA THR A 134 -13.27 4.42 -18.88
C THR A 134 -13.22 5.31 -20.13
N GLN A 135 -12.91 6.61 -20.01
CA GLN A 135 -12.84 7.52 -21.16
C GLN A 135 -11.65 7.21 -22.06
N TYR A 136 -11.71 7.62 -23.32
CA TYR A 136 -10.57 7.43 -24.22
C TYR A 136 -9.43 8.40 -23.89
N TYR A 137 -8.27 7.85 -23.49
CA TYR A 137 -7.04 8.62 -23.34
C TYR A 137 -6.18 8.53 -24.60
N LYS A 138 -5.86 9.68 -25.18
CA LYS A 138 -4.99 9.79 -26.37
C LYS A 138 -3.53 9.43 -26.09
N ASN A 139 -3.06 9.60 -24.86
CA ASN A 139 -1.70 9.24 -24.48
C ASN A 139 -1.60 7.72 -24.31
N ASP A 140 -0.73 7.07 -25.10
CA ASP A 140 -0.58 5.61 -25.13
C ASP A 140 -0.11 5.02 -23.79
N THR A 141 0.73 5.74 -23.03
CA THR A 141 1.18 5.34 -21.69
C THR A 141 -0.02 5.26 -20.74
N ILE A 142 -0.82 6.32 -20.68
CA ILE A 142 -2.02 6.40 -19.83
C ILE A 142 -3.07 5.38 -20.28
N ARG A 143 -3.25 5.23 -21.60
CA ARG A 143 -4.14 4.22 -22.19
C ARG A 143 -3.72 2.80 -21.80
N SER A 144 -2.43 2.51 -21.81
CA SER A 144 -1.90 1.22 -21.40
C SER A 144 -2.15 0.95 -19.91
N LEU A 145 -1.96 1.95 -19.04
CA LEU A 145 -2.31 1.82 -17.62
C LEU A 145 -3.81 1.59 -17.41
N GLN A 146 -4.65 2.25 -18.19
CA GLN A 146 -6.10 2.06 -18.14
C GLN A 146 -6.49 0.63 -18.53
N LEU A 147 -5.85 0.08 -19.58
CA LEU A 147 -6.02 -1.31 -19.99
C LEU A 147 -5.60 -2.29 -18.89
N VAL A 148 -4.48 -2.03 -18.21
CA VAL A 148 -4.06 -2.82 -17.05
C VAL A 148 -5.12 -2.77 -15.94
N LYS A 149 -5.58 -1.58 -15.55
CA LYS A 149 -6.61 -1.43 -14.51
C LYS A 149 -7.89 -2.19 -14.85
N TYR A 150 -8.46 -1.97 -16.03
CA TYR A 150 -9.80 -2.48 -16.35
C TYR A 150 -9.83 -3.88 -16.96
N MET A 151 -8.73 -4.38 -17.50
CA MET A 151 -8.69 -5.75 -18.06
C MET A 151 -7.91 -6.72 -17.17
N LEU A 152 -6.74 -6.32 -16.65
CA LEU A 152 -5.95 -7.21 -15.79
C LEU A 152 -6.56 -7.32 -14.40
N PHE A 153 -6.88 -6.20 -13.75
CA PHE A 153 -7.45 -6.26 -12.39
C PHE A 153 -8.89 -6.77 -12.37
N ALA A 154 -9.62 -6.65 -13.48
CA ALA A 154 -10.95 -7.25 -13.64
C ALA A 154 -10.90 -8.79 -13.71
N ASN A 155 -9.74 -9.40 -13.94
CA ASN A 155 -9.56 -10.85 -13.87
C ASN A 155 -8.68 -11.24 -12.68
N PRO A 156 -9.28 -11.58 -11.52
CA PRO A 156 -8.55 -11.90 -10.29
C PRO A 156 -7.54 -13.05 -10.45
N LYS A 157 -7.81 -14.02 -11.33
CA LYS A 157 -6.89 -15.16 -11.55
C LYS A 157 -5.60 -14.71 -12.22
N ASN A 158 -5.71 -13.90 -13.26
CA ASN A 158 -4.54 -13.38 -13.98
C ASN A 158 -3.75 -12.42 -13.09
N MET A 159 -4.43 -11.55 -12.33
CA MET A 159 -3.76 -10.67 -11.38
C MET A 159 -3.02 -11.46 -10.29
N ALA A 160 -3.65 -12.46 -9.69
CA ALA A 160 -3.01 -13.31 -8.69
C ALA A 160 -1.77 -14.02 -9.27
N SER A 161 -1.85 -14.52 -10.51
CA SER A 161 -0.71 -15.17 -11.17
C SER A 161 0.47 -14.21 -11.40
N ALA A 162 0.20 -12.95 -11.74
CA ALA A 162 1.22 -11.92 -11.90
C ALA A 162 1.89 -11.56 -10.56
N LEU A 163 1.12 -11.51 -9.48
CA LEU A 163 1.63 -11.16 -8.14
C LEU A 163 2.49 -12.25 -7.49
N ILE A 164 2.20 -13.53 -7.74
CA ILE A 164 2.86 -14.66 -7.04
C ILE A 164 4.38 -14.65 -7.21
N ASN A 165 4.88 -14.25 -8.38
CA ASN A 165 6.30 -14.25 -8.69
C ASN A 165 6.99 -12.92 -8.36
N VAL A 166 6.22 -11.86 -8.11
CA VAL A 166 6.74 -10.52 -7.81
C VAL A 166 6.91 -10.34 -6.30
N LEU A 167 5.89 -10.74 -5.52
CA LEU A 167 5.89 -10.52 -4.07
C LEU A 167 6.73 -11.59 -3.35
N ASN A 168 7.63 -11.15 -2.47
CA ASN A 168 8.32 -12.01 -1.52
C ASN A 168 7.37 -12.43 -0.38
N GLN A 169 7.82 -13.33 0.52
CA GLN A 169 6.97 -13.87 1.58
C GLN A 169 6.44 -12.80 2.56
N ASN A 170 7.25 -11.78 2.87
CA ASN A 170 6.84 -10.70 3.76
C ASN A 170 5.81 -9.80 3.06
N GLU A 171 6.07 -9.42 1.82
CA GLU A 171 5.15 -8.62 1.01
C GLU A 171 3.81 -9.34 0.78
N LYS A 172 3.83 -10.66 0.55
CA LYS A 172 2.61 -11.48 0.49
C LYS A 172 1.82 -11.41 1.79
N LYS A 173 2.50 -11.46 2.93
CA LYS A 173 1.84 -11.38 4.24
C LYS A 173 1.22 -10.01 4.46
N ASP A 174 1.94 -8.94 4.12
CA ASP A 174 1.45 -7.58 4.29
C ASP A 174 0.27 -7.29 3.35
N PHE A 175 0.36 -7.72 2.08
CA PHE A 175 -0.74 -7.65 1.12
C PHE A 175 -1.99 -8.40 1.61
N MET A 176 -1.83 -9.63 2.10
CA MET A 176 -2.95 -10.40 2.66
C MET A 176 -3.52 -9.75 3.92
N LYS A 177 -2.69 -9.11 4.74
CA LYS A 177 -3.13 -8.38 5.93
C LYS A 177 -4.02 -7.21 5.52
N GLU A 178 -3.59 -6.38 4.58
CA GLU A 178 -4.39 -5.25 4.09
C GLU A 178 -5.72 -5.69 3.46
N LEU A 179 -5.72 -6.77 2.66
CA LEU A 179 -6.97 -7.32 2.11
C LEU A 179 -7.94 -7.78 3.22
N LEU A 180 -7.41 -8.41 4.26
CA LEU A 180 -8.21 -8.93 5.37
C LEU A 180 -8.60 -7.87 6.40
N GLU A 181 -8.15 -6.63 6.27
CA GLU A 181 -8.66 -5.48 7.03
C GLU A 181 -9.98 -4.95 6.44
N ASN A 182 -10.34 -5.35 5.21
CA ASN A 182 -11.61 -4.99 4.60
C ASN A 182 -12.75 -5.92 5.03
N ASP A 183 -13.73 -5.38 5.75
CA ASP A 183 -14.88 -6.12 6.28
C ASP A 183 -15.71 -6.87 5.23
N GLU A 184 -15.80 -6.36 4.00
CA GLU A 184 -16.53 -7.03 2.92
C GLU A 184 -15.81 -8.30 2.46
N ILE A 185 -14.48 -8.22 2.35
CA ILE A 185 -13.62 -9.37 2.02
C ILE A 185 -13.72 -10.43 3.11
N ILE A 186 -13.70 -10.02 4.39
CA ILE A 186 -13.90 -10.94 5.52
C ILE A 186 -15.26 -11.64 5.43
N LYS A 187 -16.33 -10.89 5.12
CA LYS A 187 -17.69 -11.44 5.00
C LYS A 187 -17.76 -12.49 3.88
N GLU A 188 -17.23 -12.20 2.70
CA GLU A 188 -17.23 -13.15 1.58
C GLU A 188 -16.31 -14.34 1.82
N PHE A 189 -15.15 -14.14 2.46
CA PHE A 189 -14.25 -15.22 2.84
C PHE A 189 -14.93 -16.21 3.82
N ARG A 190 -15.69 -15.69 4.79
CA ARG A 190 -16.45 -16.52 5.75
C ARG A 190 -17.57 -17.33 5.10
N LYS A 191 -18.27 -16.76 4.11
CA LYS A 191 -19.38 -17.44 3.42
C LYS A 191 -18.92 -18.58 2.51
N THR A 192 -17.79 -18.41 1.83
CA THR A 192 -17.44 -19.25 0.68
C THR A 192 -16.58 -20.47 1.04
N ASN A 193 -16.03 -20.53 2.26
CA ASN A 193 -14.92 -21.46 2.58
C ASN A 193 -15.04 -22.15 3.94
N GLU A 194 -16.22 -22.54 4.43
CA GLU A 194 -16.29 -23.34 5.67
C GLU A 194 -15.49 -24.65 5.59
N GLU A 195 -15.54 -25.37 4.45
CA GLU A 195 -14.78 -26.60 4.22
C GLU A 195 -13.27 -26.36 4.13
N ARG A 196 -12.83 -25.32 3.42
CA ARG A 196 -11.42 -24.93 3.37
C ARG A 196 -10.91 -24.37 4.69
N LEU A 197 -11.74 -23.65 5.44
CA LEU A 197 -11.45 -23.25 6.82
C LEU A 197 -11.28 -24.48 7.69
N ALA A 198 -12.15 -25.49 7.54
CA ALA A 198 -12.00 -26.76 8.23
C ALA A 198 -10.70 -27.48 7.85
N GLU A 199 -10.27 -27.46 6.58
CA GLU A 199 -8.97 -27.98 6.15
C GLU A 199 -7.78 -27.16 6.69
N ILE A 200 -7.83 -25.83 6.64
CA ILE A 200 -6.81 -24.95 7.21
C ILE A 200 -6.68 -25.19 8.72
N LEU A 201 -7.81 -25.32 9.41
CA LEU A 201 -7.85 -25.72 10.81
C LEU A 201 -7.25 -27.11 10.96
N LYS A 202 -7.62 -28.09 10.11
CA LYS A 202 -7.07 -29.47 10.06
C LYS A 202 -5.54 -29.48 10.05
N TYR A 203 -4.92 -28.62 9.24
CA TYR A 203 -3.46 -28.47 9.17
C TYR A 203 -2.87 -27.64 10.32
N SER A 204 -3.65 -26.73 10.91
CA SER A 204 -3.28 -25.93 12.09
C SER A 204 -3.30 -26.74 13.40
N PHE A 205 -3.95 -27.91 13.44
CA PHE A 205 -3.94 -28.84 14.59
C PHE A 205 -2.57 -29.45 14.91
N LYS A 206 -1.49 -29.10 14.18
CA LYS A 206 -0.12 -29.49 14.55
C LYS A 206 0.30 -29.04 15.95
N ASN A 207 -0.41 -28.08 16.58
CA ASN A 207 -0.16 -27.68 17.96
C ASN A 207 -1.47 -27.48 18.78
N PRO A 208 -2.06 -28.54 19.34
CA PRO A 208 -3.38 -28.51 19.98
C PRO A 208 -3.50 -27.55 21.18
N LYS A 209 -2.41 -27.35 21.94
CA LYS A 209 -2.39 -26.44 23.09
C LYS A 209 -2.62 -24.99 22.68
N LYS A 210 -1.94 -24.54 21.63
CA LYS A 210 -2.06 -23.16 21.11
C LYS A 210 -3.46 -22.88 20.57
N LEU A 211 -4.09 -23.88 19.94
CA LEU A 211 -5.49 -23.76 19.50
C LEU A 211 -6.46 -23.66 20.67
N ALA A 212 -6.26 -24.45 21.73
CA ALA A 212 -7.07 -24.36 22.94
C ALA A 212 -6.95 -22.98 23.61
N GLU A 213 -5.74 -22.44 23.71
CA GLU A 213 -5.50 -21.08 24.21
C GLU A 213 -6.17 -20.00 23.34
N LEU A 214 -6.11 -20.12 22.02
CA LEU A 214 -6.77 -19.20 21.10
C LEU A 214 -8.30 -19.28 21.21
N LEU A 215 -8.85 -20.49 21.31
CA LEU A 215 -10.29 -20.69 21.53
C LEU A 215 -10.72 -20.09 22.86
N GLU A 216 -9.90 -20.25 23.90
CA GLU A 216 -10.21 -19.80 25.25
C GLU A 216 -10.16 -18.27 25.39
N ASN A 217 -9.13 -17.64 24.83
CA ASN A 217 -8.79 -16.25 25.09
C ASN A 217 -9.28 -15.29 23.99
N ASN A 218 -9.32 -15.74 22.73
CA ASN A 218 -9.53 -14.85 21.58
C ASN A 218 -10.83 -15.11 20.82
N ILE A 219 -11.33 -16.35 20.81
CA ILE A 219 -12.48 -16.74 19.96
C ILE A 219 -13.77 -16.90 20.77
N LEU A 220 -13.73 -17.67 21.88
CA LEU A 220 -14.90 -17.91 22.72
C LEU A 220 -14.92 -16.96 23.91
N ASN A 221 -15.90 -16.07 23.95
CA ASN A 221 -16.17 -15.29 25.15
C ASN A 221 -16.97 -16.13 26.17
N ARG A 222 -17.12 -15.61 27.40
CA ARG A 222 -17.86 -16.31 28.49
C ARG A 222 -19.28 -16.75 28.08
N LYS A 223 -19.94 -16.01 27.18
CA LYS A 223 -21.31 -16.30 26.73
C LYS A 223 -21.36 -17.39 25.65
N THR A 224 -20.36 -17.45 24.77
CA THR A 224 -20.30 -18.43 23.66
C THR A 224 -19.59 -19.73 24.03
N ARG A 225 -18.81 -19.75 25.11
CA ARG A 225 -18.07 -20.94 25.58
C ARG A 225 -18.99 -22.10 25.98
N LYS A 226 -20.07 -21.84 26.71
CA LYS A 226 -21.01 -22.88 27.19
C LYS A 226 -21.84 -23.51 26.05
N PRO A 227 -22.43 -22.73 25.11
CA PRO A 227 -23.09 -23.27 23.91
C PRO A 227 -22.15 -24.07 22.99
N PHE A 228 -20.91 -23.60 22.83
CA PHE A 228 -19.91 -24.31 22.02
C PHE A 228 -19.57 -25.68 22.61
N LEU A 229 -19.26 -25.73 23.92
CA LEU A 229 -18.94 -26.99 24.60
C LEU A 229 -20.13 -27.95 24.65
N SER A 230 -21.37 -27.46 24.80
CA SER A 230 -22.54 -28.34 24.73
C SER A 230 -22.72 -28.95 23.34
N SER A 231 -22.59 -28.16 22.28
CA SER A 231 -22.66 -28.66 20.90
C SER A 231 -21.56 -29.68 20.61
N LEU A 232 -20.32 -29.41 21.07
CA LEU A 232 -19.19 -30.33 20.89
C LEU A 232 -19.37 -31.67 21.62
N LEU A 233 -19.95 -31.65 22.82
CA LEU A 233 -20.25 -32.86 23.60
C LEU A 233 -21.42 -33.65 22.99
N GLU A 234 -22.43 -32.96 22.46
CA GLU A 234 -23.57 -33.56 21.76
C GLU A 234 -23.14 -34.27 20.47
N GLN A 235 -22.28 -33.65 19.66
CA GLN A 235 -21.75 -34.25 18.42
C GLN A 235 -21.00 -35.57 18.63
N ARG A 236 -20.33 -35.74 19.79
CA ARG A 236 -19.61 -36.98 20.12
C ARG A 236 -20.45 -38.04 20.84
N LYS A 237 -21.74 -37.80 21.08
CA LYS A 237 -22.58 -38.60 22.02
C LYS A 237 -21.88 -38.79 23.38
N MET A 238 -21.00 -37.88 23.78
CA MET A 238 -20.25 -37.99 25.03
C MET A 238 -21.14 -37.47 26.17
N LYS A 239 -21.59 -38.38 27.04
CA LYS A 239 -22.32 -38.00 28.26
C LYS A 239 -21.40 -37.13 29.13
N ARG A 240 -21.94 -36.01 29.63
CA ARG A 240 -21.25 -35.18 30.64
C ARG A 240 -20.90 -36.07 31.82
N VAL A 241 -19.62 -36.29 32.07
CA VAL A 241 -19.16 -36.91 33.31
C VAL A 241 -19.22 -35.82 34.38
N TYR A 242 -20.41 -35.59 34.94
CA TYR A 242 -20.45 -35.03 36.29
C TYR A 242 -19.84 -36.10 37.18
N LYS A 243 -18.71 -35.79 37.84
CA LYS A 243 -18.32 -36.55 39.02
C LYS A 243 -19.48 -36.39 40.00
N GLU A 244 -20.34 -37.39 40.08
CA GLU A 244 -21.24 -37.54 41.21
C GLU A 244 -20.35 -37.54 42.45
N PHE A 245 -20.42 -36.48 43.24
CA PHE A 245 -19.87 -36.51 44.58
C PHE A 245 -20.58 -37.67 45.28
N ALA A 246 -19.82 -38.72 45.60
CA ALA A 246 -20.34 -39.88 46.30
C ALA A 246 -21.16 -39.41 47.51
N PRO A 247 -22.39 -39.92 47.71
CA PRO A 247 -23.20 -39.52 48.85
C PRO A 247 -22.41 -39.85 50.12
N ARG A 248 -22.19 -38.84 50.98
CA ARG A 248 -21.60 -39.05 52.31
C ARG A 248 -22.42 -40.14 53.00
N LYS A 249 -21.77 -41.26 53.37
CA LYS A 249 -22.36 -42.28 54.23
C LYS A 249 -22.97 -41.56 55.44
N LYS A 250 -24.30 -41.62 55.59
CA LYS A 250 -24.94 -41.23 56.85
C LYS A 250 -24.38 -42.15 57.92
N GLU A 251 -23.66 -41.60 58.88
CA GLU A 251 -23.23 -42.32 60.07
C GLU A 251 -24.47 -42.89 60.77
N ALA A 252 -24.40 -44.16 61.17
CA ALA A 252 -25.48 -44.80 61.90
C ALA A 252 -25.58 -44.17 63.30
N SER A 253 -26.78 -43.74 63.68
CA SER A 253 -27.08 -43.24 65.02
C SER A 253 -26.64 -44.23 66.10
N LEU A 254 -25.92 -43.73 67.12
CA LEU A 254 -25.49 -44.47 68.31
C LEU A 254 -26.65 -45.01 69.17
N SER A 255 -27.90 -44.65 68.86
CA SER A 255 -29.11 -45.22 69.47
C SER A 255 -29.34 -46.71 69.15
N LYS A 256 -28.43 -47.36 68.41
CA LYS A 256 -28.40 -48.82 68.19
C LYS A 256 -27.40 -49.55 69.09
N PHE A 257 -26.66 -48.84 69.95
CA PHE A 257 -25.62 -49.43 70.80
C PHE A 257 -25.83 -49.23 72.31
N PHE A 258 -26.91 -48.55 72.73
CA PHE A 258 -27.30 -48.41 74.14
C PHE A 258 -28.80 -48.69 74.30
#